data_AF-A0A954T034-F1
#
_entry.id   AF-A0A954T034-F1
#
_cell.length_a   1.000
_cell.length_b   1.000
_cell.length_c   1.000
_cell.angle_alpha   90.00
_cell.angle_beta   90.00
_cell.angle_gamma   90.00
#
_symmetry.space_group_name_H-M   'P 1'
#
loop_
_entity.id
_entity.type
_entity.pdbx_description
1 polymer ?
#
loop_
_entity_poly.entity_id
_entity_poly.type
_entity_poly.pdbx_seq_one_letter_code
_entity_poly.pdbx_strand_id
1 'polypeptide(L)' 'GKFGNKHESMVKNLPGNTSNDTPVLSLDAFVRMKLTSYRDKHRIHLRDMIDVGLLDDLWPQRFTGELRERLQFLIDHPED' A
#
# COMPACT_ATOMS: atom_id res chain seq x y z
N GLY A 1 -3.52 45.53 -43.92
CA GLY A 1 -3.03 45.43 -42.53
C GLY A 1 -4.11 44.82 -41.66
N LYS A 2 -3.69 44.04 -40.66
CA LYS A 2 -4.47 43.33 -39.62
C LYS A 2 -5.08 41.97 -40.02
N PHE A 3 -4.22 40.95 -40.00
CA PHE A 3 -4.65 39.58 -39.71
C PHE A 3 -5.11 39.54 -38.24
N GLY A 4 -6.42 39.40 -38.04
CA GLY A 4 -7.00 39.18 -36.72
C GLY A 4 -6.66 37.77 -36.24
N ASN A 5 -5.90 37.69 -35.15
CA ASN A 5 -5.49 36.46 -34.48
C ASN A 5 -6.72 35.74 -33.92
N LYS A 6 -7.10 34.62 -34.56
CA LYS A 6 -8.16 33.70 -34.11
C LYS A 6 -7.57 32.35 -33.69
N HIS A 7 -6.45 32.38 -32.99
CA HIS A 7 -5.71 31.20 -32.56
C HIS A 7 -5.37 31.18 -31.05
N GLU A 8 -6.06 31.99 -30.24
CA GLU A 8 -5.82 32.09 -28.79
C GLU A 8 -6.99 31.58 -27.92
N SER A 9 -7.84 30.70 -28.45
CA SER A 9 -8.98 30.17 -27.67
C SER A 9 -9.05 28.65 -27.58
N MET A 10 -8.00 27.92 -27.99
CA MET A 10 -8.02 26.45 -27.99
C MET A 10 -6.78 25.83 -27.31
N VAL A 11 -6.37 26.37 -26.16
CA VAL A 11 -5.34 25.74 -25.31
C VAL A 11 -5.71 25.63 -23.83
N LYS A 12 -6.97 25.85 -23.45
CA LYS A 12 -7.37 25.90 -22.03
C LYS A 12 -8.14 24.70 -21.49
N ASN A 13 -8.24 23.58 -22.21
CA ASN A 13 -8.89 22.38 -21.67
C ASN A 13 -8.18 21.10 -22.11
N LEU A 14 -6.89 20.96 -21.79
CA LEU A 14 -6.36 19.61 -21.55
C LEU A 14 -6.67 19.29 -20.09
N PRO A 15 -7.52 18.30 -19.78
CA PRO A 15 -7.57 17.76 -18.44
C PRO A 15 -6.19 17.14 -18.17
N GLY A 16 -5.35 17.86 -17.43
CA GLY A 16 -4.25 17.26 -16.70
C GLY A 16 -4.84 16.38 -15.60
N ASN A 17 -5.46 15.26 -15.98
CA ASN A 17 -5.85 14.22 -15.05
C ASN A 17 -4.95 13.03 -15.32
N THR A 18 -3.75 13.07 -14.76
CA THR A 18 -3.07 11.84 -14.35
C THR A 18 -3.94 11.15 -13.32
N SER A 19 -5.01 10.50 -13.77
CA SER A 19 -5.65 9.42 -13.01
C SER A 19 -4.70 8.25 -13.04
N ASN A 20 -3.65 8.32 -12.22
CA ASN A 20 -3.09 7.12 -11.62
C ASN A 20 -4.07 6.64 -10.54
N ASP A 21 -5.35 6.49 -10.89
CA ASP A 21 -6.40 5.97 -10.01
C ASP A 21 -6.26 4.45 -9.97
N THR A 22 -5.09 4.00 -9.52
CA THR A 22 -4.93 2.62 -9.10
C THR A 22 -5.31 2.64 -7.62
N PRO A 23 -6.38 1.95 -7.21
CA PRO A 23 -6.76 1.91 -5.81
C PRO A 23 -5.60 1.32 -5.01
N VAL A 24 -4.97 2.15 -4.19
CA VAL A 24 -3.88 1.71 -3.30
C VAL A 24 -4.51 0.90 -2.19
N LEU A 25 -4.07 -0.36 -2.05
CA LEU A 25 -4.52 -1.22 -0.96
C LEU A 25 -3.99 -0.68 0.36
N SER A 26 -4.87 -0.53 1.36
CA SER A 26 -4.46 -0.18 2.72
C SER A 26 -3.49 -1.22 3.28
N LEU A 27 -2.48 -0.76 4.02
CA LEU A 27 -1.47 -1.63 4.63
C LEU A 27 -2.08 -2.75 5.49
N ASP A 28 -3.17 -2.45 6.21
CA ASP A 28 -3.93 -3.45 6.98
C ASP A 28 -4.49 -4.59 6.10
N ALA A 29 -5.11 -4.23 4.98
CA ALA A 29 -5.67 -5.20 4.05
C ALA A 29 -4.56 -6.02 3.35
N PHE A 30 -3.42 -5.40 3.09
CA PHE A 30 -2.24 -6.09 2.59
C PHE A 30 -1.70 -7.12 3.60
N VAL A 31 -1.50 -6.71 4.85
CA VAL A 31 -1.03 -7.59 5.93
C VAL A 31 -2.00 -8.75 6.14
N ARG A 32 -3.32 -8.48 6.15
CA ARG A 32 -4.35 -9.51 6.24
C ARG A 32 -4.24 -10.53 5.10
N MET A 33 -4.12 -10.06 3.86
CA MET A 33 -3.95 -10.94 2.68
C MET A 33 -2.69 -11.79 2.78
N LYS A 34 -1.58 -11.21 3.29
CA LYS A 34 -0.32 -11.92 3.51
C LYS A 34 -0.45 -13.00 4.59
N LEU A 35 -1.06 -12.68 5.73
CA LEU A 35 -1.27 -13.61 6.86
C LEU A 35 -2.23 -14.77 6.53
N THR A 36 -3.24 -14.52 5.69
CA THR A 36 -4.15 -15.58 5.19
C THR A 36 -3.46 -16.52 4.19
N SER A 37 -2.52 -16.02 3.38
CA SER A 37 -1.86 -16.83 2.34
C SER A 37 -0.80 -17.81 2.87
N TYR A 38 -0.30 -17.63 4.10
CA TYR A 38 0.64 -18.51 4.83
C TYR A 38 1.74 -19.18 3.96
N ARG A 39 2.33 -18.41 3.03
CA ARG A 39 3.47 -18.84 2.18
C ARG A 39 4.75 -18.21 2.71
N ASP A 40 5.88 -18.92 2.68
CA ASP A 40 7.16 -18.43 3.22
C ASP A 40 7.63 -17.11 2.59
N LYS A 41 7.45 -16.96 1.27
CA LYS A 41 7.74 -15.70 0.55
C LYS A 41 6.92 -14.50 1.06
N HIS A 42 5.79 -14.76 1.71
CA HIS A 42 4.93 -13.71 2.28
C HIS A 42 5.37 -13.32 3.69
N ARG A 43 6.02 -14.22 4.44
CA ARG A 43 6.62 -13.94 5.75
C ARG A 43 7.84 -13.03 5.64
N ILE A 44 8.68 -13.25 4.63
CA ILE A 44 9.86 -12.39 4.36
C ILE A 44 9.45 -10.93 4.18
N HIS A 45 8.39 -10.66 3.42
CA HIS A 45 7.88 -9.29 3.25
C HIS A 45 7.31 -8.69 4.53
N LEU A 46 6.66 -9.48 5.39
CA LEU A 46 6.16 -8.98 6.68
C LEU A 46 7.31 -8.70 7.64
N ARG A 47 8.35 -9.54 7.64
CA ARG A 47 9.57 -9.34 8.45
C ARG A 47 10.33 -8.09 8.04
N ASP A 48 10.51 -7.87 6.75
CA ASP A 48 11.11 -6.63 6.24
C ASP A 48 10.32 -5.40 6.69
N MET A 49 8.98 -5.46 6.64
CA MET A 49 8.13 -4.39 7.17
C MET A 49 8.23 -4.22 8.70
N ILE A 50 8.47 -5.28 9.46
CA ILE A 50 8.72 -5.19 10.90
C ILE A 50 10.10 -4.56 11.16
N ASP A 51 11.14 -5.01 10.45
CA ASP A 51 12.52 -4.54 10.58
C ASP A 51 12.67 -3.03 10.31
N VAL A 52 11.98 -2.53 9.26
CA VAL A 52 11.97 -1.09 8.95
C VAL A 52 10.99 -0.27 9.81
N GLY A 53 10.27 -0.90 10.75
CA GLY A 53 9.34 -0.24 11.67
C GLY A 53 7.98 0.16 11.07
N LEU A 54 7.61 -0.43 9.92
CA LEU A 54 6.28 -0.27 9.31
C LEU A 54 5.20 -1.05 10.08
N LEU A 55 5.58 -2.17 10.70
CA LEU A 55 4.74 -2.98 11.59
C LEU A 55 5.40 -3.06 12.97
N ASP A 56 4.73 -2.53 13.99
CA ASP A 56 5.18 -2.53 15.39
C ASP A 56 4.33 -3.47 16.28
N ASP A 57 4.71 -3.62 17.56
CA ASP A 57 4.04 -4.46 18.56
C ASP A 57 2.54 -4.18 18.78
N LEU A 58 2.02 -3.03 18.35
CA LEU A 58 0.60 -2.71 18.45
C LEU A 58 -0.21 -3.26 17.26
N TRP A 59 0.43 -3.65 16.15
CA TRP A 59 -0.27 -4.17 14.96
C TRP A 59 -1.10 -5.43 15.19
N PRO A 60 -0.67 -6.43 15.97
CA PRO A 60 -1.49 -7.60 16.29
C PRO A 60 -2.87 -7.26 16.86
N GLN A 61 -3.04 -6.09 17.49
CA GLN A 61 -4.32 -5.65 18.05
C GLN A 61 -5.37 -5.34 16.97
N ARG A 62 -4.94 -5.04 15.74
CA ARG A 62 -5.83 -4.79 14.58
C ARG A 62 -6.41 -6.07 13.99
N PHE A 63 -5.82 -7.22 14.32
CA PHE A 63 -6.28 -8.53 13.89
C PHE A 63 -6.88 -9.33 15.05
N THR A 64 -7.65 -10.35 14.71
CA THR A 64 -8.30 -11.27 15.67
C THR A 64 -8.04 -12.72 15.30
N GLY A 65 -8.09 -13.59 16.32
CA GLY A 65 -7.86 -15.03 16.18
C GLY A 65 -6.48 -15.37 15.62
N GLU A 66 -6.44 -16.36 14.74
CA GLU A 66 -5.20 -16.93 14.19
C GLU A 66 -4.32 -15.89 13.45
N LEU A 67 -4.91 -14.86 12.86
CA LEU A 67 -4.14 -13.80 12.17
C LEU A 67 -3.34 -12.95 13.15
N ARG A 68 -3.91 -12.67 14.34
CA ARG A 68 -3.19 -12.00 15.43
C ARG A 68 -2.02 -12.87 15.89
N GLU A 69 -2.26 -14.14 16.15
CA GLU A 69 -1.25 -15.07 16.65
C GLU A 69 -0.09 -15.22 15.65
N ARG A 70 -0.40 -15.33 14.36
CA ARG A 70 0.60 -15.39 13.29
C ARG A 70 1.43 -14.11 13.18
N LEU A 71 0.81 -12.93 13.32
CA LEU A 71 1.55 -11.68 13.28
C LEU A 71 2.42 -11.50 14.52
N GLN A 72 1.89 -11.86 15.69
CA GLN A 72 2.64 -11.84 16.95
C GLN A 72 3.86 -12.76 16.88
N PHE A 73 3.71 -13.96 16.31
CA PHE A 73 4.82 -14.90 16.11
C PHE A 73 5.93 -14.31 15.23
N LEU A 74 5.58 -13.56 14.18
CA LEU A 74 6.58 -12.91 13.30
C LEU A 74 7.30 -11.75 13.98
N ILE A 75 6.64 -11.08 14.93
CA ILE A 75 7.23 -9.99 15.71
C ILE A 75 8.15 -10.57 16.80
N ASP A 76 7.72 -11.64 17.48
CA ASP A 76 8.49 -12.30 18.54
C ASP A 76 9.69 -13.09 17.97
N HIS A 77 9.55 -13.64 16.76
CA HIS A 77 10.57 -14.42 16.06
C HIS A 77 10.86 -13.85 14.66
N PRO A 78 11.56 -12.71 14.59
CA PRO A 78 11.90 -12.08 13.32
C PRO A 78 12.84 -12.95 12.46
N GLU A 79 13.57 -13.91 13.06
CA GLU A 79 14.55 -14.75 12.35
C GLU A 79 14.07 -16.12 11.84
N ASP A 80 12.89 -16.61 12.26
CA ASP A 80 12.46 -18.02 12.07
C ASP A 80 12.04 -18.43 10.65
#